data_AF-A0A8J7H0J7-F1
#
_entry.id   AF-A0A8J7H0J7-F1
#
_cell.length_a   1.000
_cell.length_b   1.000
_cell.length_c   1.000
_cell.angle_alpha   90.00
_cell.angle_beta   90.00
_cell.angle_gamma   90.00
#
_symmetry.space_group_name_H-M   'P 1'
#
loop_
_entity.id
_entity.type
_entity.pdbx_description
1 polymer ?
#
loop_
_entity_poly.entity_id
_entity_poly.type
_entity_poly.pdbx_seq_one_letter_code
_entity_poly.pdbx_strand_id
1 'polypeptide(L)'
;MDKKIELEELQKDYEYYISRLKKEHRVFKKRVSIIINLIVPGFGFFIYGKSYYKGVITFLLFYSYTFFFFNRMFSDIDNIFQINYIPPILFYYAPAIIVNLVSTLFVASLKEEE
;
A
#
# COMPACT_ATOMS: atom_id res chain seq x y z
N MET A 1 47.13 26.21 -3.21
CA MET A 1 46.69 25.08 -4.06
C MET A 1 45.60 24.27 -3.33
N ASP A 2 45.55 24.35 -2.00
CA ASP A 2 44.66 23.58 -1.11
C ASP A 2 43.18 23.94 -1.22
N LYS A 3 42.85 25.22 -1.45
CA LYS A 3 41.45 25.69 -1.47
C LYS A 3 40.58 25.02 -2.54
N LYS A 4 41.17 24.63 -3.68
CA LYS A 4 40.45 23.95 -4.76
C LYS A 4 40.19 22.48 -4.41
N ILE A 5 41.15 21.83 -3.78
CA ILE A 5 41.04 20.45 -3.31
C ILE A 5 39.97 20.37 -2.21
N GLU A 6 40.01 21.31 -1.25
CA GLU A 6 39.03 21.41 -0.17
C GLU A 6 37.60 21.64 -0.70
N LEU A 7 37.44 22.45 -1.76
CA LEU A 7 36.15 22.65 -2.44
C LEU A 7 35.65 21.38 -3.16
N GLU A 8 36.54 20.66 -3.84
CA GLU A 8 36.20 19.41 -4.55
C GLU A 8 35.83 18.29 -3.58
N GLU A 9 36.52 18.18 -2.44
CA GLU A 9 36.17 17.23 -1.37
C GLU A 9 34.81 17.56 -0.76
N LEU A 10 34.55 18.84 -0.46
CA LEU A 10 33.27 19.27 0.09
C LEU A 10 32.11 18.97 -0.87
N GLN A 11 32.29 19.20 -2.18
CA GLN A 11 31.29 18.87 -3.20
C GLN A 11 30.97 17.37 -3.23
N LYS A 12 31.99 16.51 -3.20
CA LYS A 12 31.81 15.04 -3.13
C LYS A 12 31.04 14.62 -1.88
N ASP A 13 31.36 15.19 -0.73
CA ASP A 13 30.66 14.91 0.51
C ASP A 13 29.19 15.32 0.42
N TYR A 14 28.89 16.50 -0.12
CA TYR A 14 27.51 16.94 -0.33
C TYR A 14 26.74 16.01 -1.26
N GLU A 15 27.32 15.61 -2.39
CA GLU A 15 26.68 14.67 -3.32
C GLU A 15 26.42 13.32 -2.65
N TYR A 16 27.38 12.82 -1.88
CA TYR A 16 27.23 11.61 -1.09
C TYR A 16 26.07 11.73 -0.10
N TYR A 17 26.01 12.82 0.69
CA TYR A 17 24.93 13.04 1.64
C TYR A 17 23.57 13.16 0.95
N ILE A 18 23.46 13.89 -0.16
CA ILE A 18 22.23 14.02 -0.94
C ILE A 18 21.77 12.64 -1.46
N SER A 19 22.69 11.85 -2.03
CA SER A 19 22.36 10.52 -2.54
C SER A 19 21.88 9.58 -1.43
N ARG A 20 22.52 9.65 -0.27
CA ARG A 20 22.14 8.89 0.92
C ARG A 20 20.76 9.30 1.44
N LEU A 21 20.50 10.60 1.56
CA LEU A 21 19.20 11.15 1.96
C LEU A 21 18.09 10.73 1.00
N LYS A 22 18.32 10.77 -0.32
CA LYS A 22 17.36 10.28 -1.32
C LYS A 22 17.04 8.80 -1.10
N LYS A 23 18.05 7.97 -0.84
CA LYS A 23 17.87 6.54 -0.56
C LYS A 23 17.07 6.30 0.73
N GLU A 24 17.39 7.02 1.80
CA GLU A 24 16.68 6.92 3.08
C GLU A 24 15.21 7.37 2.94
N HIS A 25 14.97 8.49 2.24
CA HIS A 25 13.63 8.98 1.95
C HIS A 25 12.81 7.97 1.12
N ARG A 26 13.41 7.36 0.10
CA ARG A 26 12.78 6.29 -0.69
C ARG A 26 12.36 5.11 0.19
N VAL A 27 13.24 4.65 1.08
CA VAL A 27 12.93 3.56 2.02
C VAL A 27 11.80 3.94 2.97
N PHE A 28 11.81 5.17 3.48
CA PHE A 28 10.76 5.69 4.35
C PHE A 28 9.40 5.72 3.64
N LYS A 29 9.33 6.31 2.45
CA LYS A 29 8.12 6.38 1.62
C LYS A 29 7.56 4.98 1.32
N LYS A 30 8.44 4.00 1.09
CA LYS A 30 8.05 2.59 0.91
C LYS A 30 7.32 2.03 2.11
N ARG A 31 7.89 2.23 3.30
CA ARG A 31 7.32 1.74 4.56
C ARG A 31 5.98 2.38 4.86
N VAL A 32 5.90 3.71 4.73
CA VAL A 32 4.66 4.47 4.93
C VAL A 32 3.55 3.97 4.00
N SER A 33 3.89 3.75 2.73
CA SER A 33 2.94 3.25 1.75
C SER A 33 2.44 1.84 2.04
N ILE A 34 3.31 0.93 2.48
CA ILE A 34 2.90 -0.42 2.91
C ILE A 34 1.93 -0.33 4.08
N ILE A 35 2.23 0.49 5.10
CA ILE A 35 1.37 0.68 6.27
C ILE A 35 0.01 1.24 5.86
N ILE A 36 -0.01 2.28 5.02
CA ILE A 36 -1.25 2.90 4.58
C ILE A 36 -2.08 1.93 3.74
N ASN A 37 -1.45 1.12 2.90
CA ASN A 37 -2.15 0.15 2.07
C ASN A 37 -2.78 -1.00 2.86
N LEU A 38 -2.21 -1.37 4.01
CA LEU A 38 -2.81 -2.33 4.93
C LEU A 38 -4.12 -1.78 5.54
N ILE A 39 -4.14 -0.49 5.85
CA ILE A 39 -5.31 0.18 6.44
C ILE A 39 -6.37 0.44 5.37
N VAL A 40 -5.95 0.99 4.23
CA VAL A 40 -6.82 1.32 3.10
C VAL A 40 -6.21 0.76 1.81
N PRO A 41 -6.68 -0.42 1.34
CA PRO A 41 -6.19 -1.02 0.10
C PRO A 41 -6.29 -0.06 -1.08
N GLY A 42 -5.22 0.03 -1.86
CA GLY A 42 -5.12 0.95 -3.00
C GLY A 42 -4.41 2.26 -2.66
N PHE A 43 -4.44 2.74 -1.41
CA PHE A 43 -3.88 4.04 -1.07
C PHE A 43 -2.35 4.09 -1.12
N GLY A 44 -1.67 2.97 -0.81
CA GLY A 44 -0.20 2.92 -0.91
C GLY A 44 0.29 3.17 -2.33
N PHE A 45 -0.48 2.78 -3.35
CA PHE A 45 -0.10 3.04 -4.74
C PHE A 45 -0.04 4.53 -5.08
N PHE A 46 -0.84 5.38 -4.45
CA PHE A 46 -0.77 6.83 -4.67
C PHE A 46 0.42 7.48 -3.97
N ILE A 47 0.86 6.89 -2.85
CA ILE A 47 1.91 7.45 -2.02
C ILE A 47 3.28 7.03 -2.51
N TYR A 48 3.47 5.75 -2.87
CA TYR A 48 4.77 5.22 -3.28
C TYR A 48 4.93 5.05 -4.79
N GLY A 49 3.85 4.76 -5.52
CA GLY A 49 3.87 4.62 -6.97
C GLY A 49 3.35 5.86 -7.70
N LYS A 50 3.80 6.06 -8.95
CA LYS A 50 3.09 6.94 -9.91
C LYS A 50 1.90 6.23 -10.58
N SER A 51 1.65 4.95 -10.24
CA SER A 51 0.63 4.13 -10.89
C SER A 51 -0.76 4.34 -10.27
N TYR A 52 -1.32 5.52 -10.52
CA TYR A 52 -2.64 5.94 -10.04
C TYR A 52 -3.74 4.93 -10.39
N TYR A 53 -3.70 4.39 -11.62
CA TYR A 53 -4.71 3.43 -12.12
C TYR A 53 -4.77 2.15 -11.29
N LYS A 54 -3.61 1.60 -10.88
CA LYS A 54 -3.56 0.39 -10.02
C LYS A 54 -4.18 0.66 -8.66
N GLY A 55 -3.89 1.82 -8.07
CA GLY A 55 -4.48 2.25 -6.81
C GLY A 55 -6.00 2.34 -6.87
N VAL A 56 -6.53 2.98 -7.93
CA VAL A 56 -7.99 3.12 -8.15
C VAL A 56 -8.65 1.75 -8.31
N ILE A 57 -8.10 0.85 -9.13
CA ILE A 57 -8.68 -0.49 -9.31
C ILE A 57 -8.70 -1.27 -8.00
N THR A 58 -7.58 -1.31 -7.27
CA THR A 58 -7.51 -2.01 -5.99
C THR A 58 -8.53 -1.46 -5.00
N PHE A 59 -8.62 -0.14 -4.90
CA PHE A 59 -9.57 0.52 -4.02
C PHE A 59 -11.02 0.19 -4.39
N LEU A 60 -11.37 0.27 -5.68
CA LEU A 60 -12.71 -0.06 -6.16
C LEU A 60 -13.05 -1.54 -5.94
N LEU A 61 -12.11 -2.46 -6.19
CA LEU A 61 -12.33 -3.90 -5.97
C LEU A 61 -12.58 -4.19 -4.49
N PHE A 62 -11.75 -3.65 -3.61
CA PHE A 62 -11.91 -3.84 -2.17
C PHE A 62 -13.23 -3.23 -1.68
N TYR A 63 -13.50 -1.97 -2.05
CA TYR A 63 -14.70 -1.27 -1.60
C TYR A 63 -15.99 -1.89 -2.16
N SER A 64 -16.03 -2.23 -3.45
CA SER A 64 -17.22 -2.85 -4.06
C SER A 64 -17.51 -4.22 -3.46
N TYR A 65 -16.47 -5.02 -3.21
CA TYR A 65 -16.61 -6.31 -2.55
C TYR A 65 -17.13 -6.15 -1.11
N THR A 66 -16.52 -5.25 -0.32
CA THR A 66 -16.96 -4.95 1.04
C THR A 66 -18.39 -4.40 1.08
N PHE A 67 -18.76 -3.52 0.15
CA PHE A 67 -20.10 -2.96 0.05
C PHE A 67 -21.14 -4.02 -0.32
N PHE A 68 -20.86 -4.86 -1.31
CA PHE A 68 -21.76 -5.95 -1.69
C PHE A 68 -21.92 -6.96 -0.55
N PHE A 69 -20.82 -7.26 0.15
CA PHE A 69 -20.81 -8.11 1.34
C PHE A 69 -21.75 -7.59 2.43
N PHE A 70 -21.61 -6.33 2.83
CA PHE A 70 -22.48 -5.76 3.87
C PHE A 70 -23.95 -5.79 3.43
N ASN A 71 -24.26 -5.36 2.20
CA ASN A 71 -25.65 -5.37 1.73
C ASN A 71 -26.26 -6.79 1.68
N ARG A 72 -25.48 -7.80 1.25
CA ARG A 72 -25.96 -9.19 1.21
C ARG A 72 -26.11 -9.77 2.60
N MET A 73 -25.16 -9.53 3.51
CA MET A 73 -25.27 -9.94 4.90
C MET A 73 -26.51 -9.32 5.55
N PHE A 74 -26.67 -7.99 5.52
CA PHE A 74 -27.78 -7.30 6.17
C PHE A 74 -29.15 -7.68 5.60
N SER A 75 -29.24 -7.97 4.30
CA SER A 75 -30.50 -8.40 3.66
C SER A 75 -30.96 -9.80 4.09
N ASP A 76 -30.05 -10.66 4.52
CA ASP A 76 -30.37 -12.04 4.94
C ASP A 76 -30.42 -12.17 6.48
N ILE A 77 -30.15 -11.12 7.26
CA ILE A 77 -30.09 -11.16 8.74
C ILE A 77 -31.37 -11.70 9.38
N ASP A 78 -32.54 -11.41 8.82
CA ASP A 78 -33.83 -11.90 9.34
C ASP A 78 -33.96 -13.44 9.25
N ASN A 79 -33.20 -14.11 8.36
CA ASN A 79 -33.15 -15.56 8.21
C ASN A 79 -31.88 -16.20 8.82
N ILE A 80 -30.89 -15.40 9.23
CA ILE A 80 -29.54 -15.86 9.63
C ILE A 80 -29.41 -16.18 11.13
N PHE A 81 -30.35 -15.79 11.99
CA PHE A 81 -30.20 -16.11 13.43
C PHE A 81 -30.40 -17.59 13.80
N GLN A 82 -30.80 -18.48 12.87
CA GLN A 82 -31.24 -19.84 13.23
C GLN A 82 -30.20 -20.98 13.15
N ILE A 83 -29.06 -20.88 12.44
CA ILE A 83 -28.18 -22.07 12.22
C ILE A 83 -26.67 -21.75 12.13
N ASN A 84 -25.91 -21.84 13.23
CA ASN A 84 -24.44 -22.04 13.31
C ASN A 84 -23.56 -21.36 12.20
N TYR A 85 -23.24 -20.07 12.37
CA TYR A 85 -22.70 -19.18 11.31
C TYR A 85 -21.19 -18.86 11.32
N ILE A 86 -20.33 -19.70 11.90
CA ILE A 86 -18.87 -19.50 11.78
C ILE A 86 -18.34 -19.72 10.33
N PRO A 87 -18.88 -20.66 9.52
CA PRO A 87 -18.34 -20.92 8.17
C PRO A 87 -18.58 -19.82 7.12
N PRO A 88 -19.79 -19.23 6.96
CA PRO A 88 -20.05 -18.29 5.86
C PRO A 88 -19.21 -17.01 5.96
N ILE A 89 -19.05 -16.47 7.17
CA ILE A 89 -18.29 -15.24 7.42
C ILE A 89 -16.85 -15.38 6.90
N LEU A 90 -16.21 -16.52 7.10
CA LEU A 90 -14.84 -16.77 6.61
C LEU A 90 -14.77 -16.83 5.09
N PHE A 91 -15.72 -17.48 4.41
CA PHE A 91 -15.78 -17.51 2.94
C PHE A 91 -15.99 -16.12 2.33
N TYR A 92 -16.69 -15.24 3.03
CA TYR A 92 -16.91 -13.86 2.59
C TYR A 92 -15.80 -12.89 3.03
N TYR A 93 -15.06 -13.13 4.11
CA TYR A 93 -13.94 -12.25 4.48
C TYR A 93 -12.63 -12.64 3.79
N ALA A 94 -12.45 -13.91 3.43
CA ALA A 94 -11.23 -14.39 2.80
C ALA A 94 -10.86 -13.61 1.52
N PRO A 95 -11.78 -13.32 0.58
CA PRO A 95 -11.44 -12.56 -0.62
C PRO A 95 -11.02 -11.12 -0.32
N ALA A 96 -11.67 -10.43 0.64
CA ALA A 96 -11.29 -9.09 1.05
C ALA A 96 -9.87 -9.06 1.66
N ILE A 97 -9.56 -10.03 2.51
CA ILE A 97 -8.23 -10.21 3.12
C ILE A 97 -7.19 -10.50 2.04
N ILE A 98 -7.50 -11.38 1.08
CA ILE A 98 -6.62 -11.70 -0.05
C ILE A 98 -6.34 -10.44 -0.88
N VAL A 99 -7.36 -9.66 -1.24
CA VAL A 99 -7.18 -8.41 -2.00
C VAL A 99 -6.29 -7.43 -1.24
N ASN A 100 -6.51 -7.26 0.07
CA ASN A 100 -5.68 -6.40 0.91
C ASN A 100 -4.20 -6.88 0.91
N LEU A 101 -3.97 -8.16 1.22
CA LEU A 101 -2.62 -8.74 1.27
C LEU A 101 -1.90 -8.66 -0.08
N VAL A 102 -2.56 -9.07 -1.16
CA VAL A 102 -2.00 -9.04 -2.52
C VAL A 102 -1.64 -7.62 -2.92
N SER A 103 -2.52 -6.64 -2.64
CA SER A 103 -2.24 -5.26 -2.96
C SER A 103 -1.06 -4.69 -2.17
N THR A 104 -0.95 -5.07 -0.89
CA THR A 104 0.15 -4.65 -0.02
C THR A 104 1.48 -5.24 -0.48
N LEU A 105 1.50 -6.51 -0.87
CA LEU A 105 2.68 -7.16 -1.44
C LEU A 105 3.08 -6.52 -2.77
N PHE A 106 2.10 -6.14 -3.61
CA PHE A 106 2.37 -5.41 -4.84
C PHE A 106 2.99 -4.04 -4.56
N VAL A 107 2.45 -3.27 -3.62
CA VAL A 107 3.04 -1.99 -3.19
C VAL A 107 4.46 -2.21 -2.66
N ALA A 108 4.70 -3.29 -1.91
CA ALA A 108 6.01 -3.64 -1.40
C ALA A 108 7.01 -4.08 -2.49
N SER A 109 6.55 -4.59 -3.64
CA SER A 109 7.41 -5.02 -4.75
C SER A 109 7.73 -3.89 -5.73
N LEU A 110 7.02 -2.74 -5.66
CA LEU A 110 7.28 -1.59 -6.52
C LEU A 110 8.73 -1.10 -6.37
N LYS A 111 9.37 -0.89 -7.52
CA LYS A 111 10.56 -0.05 -7.67
C LYS A 111 10.06 1.34 -8.09
N GLU A 112 10.58 2.40 -7.47
CA GLU A 112 10.31 3.75 -7.95
C GLU A 112 10.82 3.84 -9.39
N GLU A 113 9.93 4.16 -10.33
CA GLU A 113 10.32 4.60 -11.68
C GLU A 113 10.90 6.01 -11.56
N GLU A 114 12.19 6.15 -11.87
CA GLU A 114 12.91 7.44 -11.93
C GLU A 114 12.20 8.41 -12.90
#